data_AF-A0A3C1IBQ3-F1
#
_entry.id   AF-A0A3C1IBQ3-F1
#
_cell.length_a   1.000
_cell.length_b   1.000
_cell.length_c   1.000
_cell.angle_alpha   90.00
_cell.angle_beta   90.00
_cell.angle_gamma   90.00
#
_symmetry.space_group_name_H-M   'P 1'
#
loop_
_entity.id
_entity.type
_entity.pdbx_description
1 polymer ?
#
loop_
_entity_poly.entity_id
_entity_poly.type
_entity_poly.pdbx_seq_one_letter_code
_entity_poly.pdbx_strand_id
1 'polypeptide(L)' 'MIGIVIVAHGGLAKEYLAAIEHVFGAQAGLRAISFEPDH' A
#
# COMPACT_ATOMS: atom_id res chain seq x y z
N MET A 1 18.31 1.46 4.54
CA MET A 1 17.14 1.08 3.71
C MET A 1 16.04 2.12 3.97
N ILE A 2 15.29 2.56 2.96
CA ILE A 2 14.23 3.56 3.11
C ILE A 2 12.88 2.85 3.13
N GLY A 3 12.05 3.14 4.14
CA GLY A 3 10.67 2.65 4.19
C GLY A 3 9.75 3.54 3.36
N ILE A 4 8.76 2.93 2.69
CA ILE A 4 7.76 3.62 1.87
C ILE A 4 6.37 3.28 2.39
N VAL A 5 5.51 4.30 2.52
CA VAL A 5 4.11 4.13 2.92
C VAL A 5 3.20 4.62 1.80
N ILE A 6 2.28 3.77 1.36
CA ILE A 6 1.23 4.09 0.39
C ILE A 6 -0.04 4.43 1.18
N VAL A 7 -0.57 5.64 1.00
CA VAL A 7 -1.76 6.11 1.70
C VAL A 7 -2.83 6.46 0.67
N ALA A 8 -4.00 5.83 0.74
CA ALA A 8 -5.09 6.09 -0.19
C ALA A 8 -6.47 5.81 0.43
N HIS A 9 -7.51 6.40 -0.17
CA HIS A 9 -8.89 6.19 0.25
C HIS A 9 -9.36 4.77 -0.08
N GLY A 10 -10.20 4.19 0.79
CA GLY A 10 -10.77 2.86 0.59
C GLY A 10 -9.71 1.77 0.41
N GLY A 11 -9.92 0.82 -0.51
CA GLY A 11 -9.02 -0.32 -0.73
C GLY A 11 -7.73 -0.04 -1.53
N LEU A 12 -7.60 1.15 -2.12
CA LEU A 12 -6.62 1.41 -3.19
C LEU A 12 -5.17 1.22 -2.75
N ALA A 13 -4.81 1.59 -1.51
CA ALA A 13 -3.46 1.41 -1.00
C ALA A 13 -3.04 -0.07 -0.97
N LYS A 14 -3.97 -0.96 -0.60
CA LYS A 14 -3.74 -2.41 -0.54
C LYS A 14 -3.65 -3.00 -1.94
N GLU A 15 -4.52 -2.57 -2.85
CA GLU A 15 -4.49 -3.01 -4.25
C GLU A 15 -3.19 -2.60 -4.94
N TYR A 16 -2.69 -1.39 -4.65
CA TYR A 16 -1.42 -0.93 -5.20
C TYR A 16 -0.22 -1.71 -4.66
N LEU A 17 -0.20 -2.02 -3.35
CA LEU A 17 0.81 -2.91 -2.77
C LEU A 17 0.74 -4.31 -3.41
N ALA A 18 -0.46 -4.87 -3.56
CA ALA A 18 -0.64 -6.18 -4.19
C ALA A 18 -0.15 -6.20 -5.65
N ALA A 19 -0.39 -5.13 -6.42
CA ALA A 19 0.11 -5.00 -7.78
C ALA A 19 1.65 -4.95 -7.82
N ILE A 20 2.27 -4.22 -6.89
CA ILE A 20 3.74 -4.18 -6.76
C ILE A 20 4.29 -5.57 -6.39
N GLU A 21 3.70 -6.22 -5.38
CA GLU A 21 4.15 -7.54 -4.93
C GLU A 21 3.88 -8.64 -5.95
N HIS A 22 2.88 -8.48 -6.81
CA HIS A 22 2.65 -9.36 -7.95
C HIS A 22 3.80 -9.31 -8.96
N VAL A 23 4.36 -8.12 -9.22
CA VAL A 23 5.45 -7.93 -10.20
C VAL A 23 6.82 -8.22 -9.59
N PHE A 24 7.05 -7.81 -8.35
CA PHE A 24 8.38 -7.80 -7.73
C PHE A 24 8.54 -8.76 -6.55
N GLY A 25 7.48 -9.49 -6.18
CA GLY A 25 7.45 -10.30 -4.96
C GLY A 25 7.29 -9.44 -3.70
N ALA A 26 7.25 -10.11 -2.54
CA ALA A 26 7.01 -9.47 -1.24
C ALA A 26 8.00 -8.32 -0.96
N GLN A 27 7.48 -7.17 -0.54
CA GLN A 27 8.27 -5.96 -0.30
C GLN A 27 8.36 -5.62 1.18
N ALA A 28 9.44 -6.03 1.84
CA ALA A 28 9.64 -5.80 3.29
C ALA A 28 9.69 -4.31 3.70
N GLY A 29 9.99 -3.40 2.77
CA GLY A 29 10.07 -1.96 3.01
C GLY A 29 8.79 -1.17 2.69
N LEU A 30 7.72 -1.83 2.27
CA LEU A 30 6.51 -1.19 1.76
C LEU A 30 5.31 -1.48 2.67
N ARG A 31 4.50 -0.46 2.97
CA ARG A 31 3.29 -0.61 3.78
C ARG A 31 2.10 0.15 3.18
N ALA A 32 0.96 -0.51 3.10
CA ALA A 32 -0.30 0.11 2.68
C ALA A 32 -1.13 0.57 3.89
N ILE A 33 -1.64 1.80 3.82
CA ILE A 33 -2.58 2.37 4.80
C ILE A 33 -3.79 2.91 4.05
N SER A 34 -4.95 2.37 4.39
CA SER A 34 -6.25 2.83 3.91
C SER A 34 -6.85 3.82 4.90
N PHE A 35 -7.50 4.86 4.41
CA PHE A 35 -8.32 5.74 5.23
C PHE A 35 -9.67 6.00 4.55
N GLU A 36 -10.68 6.31 5.36
CA GLU A 36 -12.00 6.72 4.88
C GLU A 36 -12.28 8.12 5.44
N PRO A 37 -13.07 8.96 4.75
CA PRO A 37 -13.52 10.21 5.34
C PRO A 37 -14.32 9.92 6.61
N ASP A 38 -14.09 10.69 7.68
CA ASP A 38 -15.05 10.76 8.78
C ASP A 38 -16.36 11.32 8.18
N HIS A 39 -17.40 10.49 8.15
CA HIS A 39 -18.74 10.90 7.72
C HIS A 39 -19.52 11.52 8.88
#